data_AF-A0AAE0S2S0-F1
#
_entry.id   AF-A0AAE0S2S0-F1
#
_cell.length_a   1.000
_cell.length_b   1.000
_cell.length_c   1.000
_cell.angle_alpha   90.00
_cell.angle_beta   90.00
_cell.angle_gamma   90.00
#
_symmetry.space_group_name_H-M   'P 1'
#
loop_
_entity.id
_entity.type
_entity.pdbx_description
1 polymer ?
#
loop_
_entity_poly.entity_id
_entity_poly.type
_entity_poly.pdbx_seq_one_letter_code
_entity_poly.pdbx_strand_id
1 'polypeptide(L)'
;MDGPHIDSQYYNFEALNIPAGHPARDMQDTFYFEGGDVLRTQTSTLQIRAMEIYKPPLRIIGPGKVFRAERIDATHECCFHQIEGLVVDKNISVANLIYFTRIMLSGIFKQDTEIRLRPGYFPFVEPGFEVELACSFCKKKGCRICKHTGWIEIMGCGMVHPNVLRNINWIKDYTDIPAVSPKDLSVAVTLKVCEVEEYEETGLYLKDVIAVRVVSYAKHPDADKLRLVKVTDGKQDHSVVCGADNFKEGDIVPLATVGTSLPGGLKIKKSKIRGIESEGMLCAEDELGFSDDHSG
;
A
#
# COMPACT_ATOMS: atom_id res chain seq x y z
N MET A 1 13.01 1.00 -20.91
CA MET A 1 11.79 0.25 -21.29
C MET A 1 10.81 1.26 -21.85
N ASP A 2 9.96 0.85 -22.79
CA ASP A 2 8.85 1.66 -23.30
C ASP A 2 7.53 0.92 -23.05
N GLY A 3 6.41 1.62 -23.13
CA GLY A 3 5.08 1.07 -22.87
C GLY A 3 3.98 2.03 -23.26
N PRO A 4 2.71 1.63 -23.09
CA PRO A 4 1.58 2.35 -23.67
C PRO A 4 1.37 3.72 -23.00
N HIS A 5 0.80 4.66 -23.75
CA HIS A 5 0.39 5.97 -23.24
C HIS A 5 -1.00 5.93 -22.57
N ILE A 6 -1.87 5.06 -23.08
CA ILE A 6 -3.17 4.74 -22.47
C ILE A 6 -2.92 3.55 -21.55
N ASP A 7 -3.19 3.72 -20.26
CA ASP A 7 -2.92 2.71 -19.25
C ASP A 7 -4.17 2.49 -18.38
N SER A 8 -4.24 1.32 -17.74
CA SER A 8 -5.35 1.05 -16.81
C SER A 8 -5.10 1.75 -15.48
N GLN A 9 -6.18 2.02 -14.74
CA GLN A 9 -6.08 2.58 -13.38
C GLN A 9 -5.23 1.72 -12.44
N TYR A 10 -5.22 0.40 -12.66
CA TYR A 10 -4.39 -0.51 -11.89
C TYR A 10 -2.90 -0.15 -12.00
N TYR A 11 -2.35 -0.08 -13.21
CA TYR A 11 -0.93 0.21 -13.40
C TYR A 11 -0.57 1.65 -13.05
N ASN A 12 -1.46 2.60 -13.33
CA ASN A 12 -1.19 4.02 -13.11
C ASN A 12 -1.33 4.45 -11.65
N PHE A 13 -2.14 3.73 -10.86
CA PHE A 13 -2.47 4.11 -9.48
C PHE A 13 -2.35 2.97 -8.47
N GLU A 14 -3.16 1.92 -8.61
CA GLU A 14 -3.35 0.93 -7.53
C GLU A 14 -2.08 0.12 -7.26
N ALA A 15 -1.41 -0.33 -8.32
CA ALA A 15 -0.13 -1.03 -8.23
C ALA A 15 0.97 -0.17 -7.57
N LEU A 16 0.82 1.15 -7.65
CA LEU A 16 1.70 2.18 -7.09
C LEU A 16 1.22 2.67 -5.71
N ASN A 17 0.36 1.90 -5.04
CA ASN A 17 -0.12 2.18 -3.69
C ASN A 17 -0.90 3.52 -3.61
N ILE A 18 -1.53 3.95 -4.71
CA ILE A 18 -2.38 5.14 -4.76
C ILE A 18 -3.85 4.74 -4.54
N PRO A 19 -4.45 5.09 -3.38
CA PRO A 19 -5.80 4.66 -3.04
C PRO A 19 -6.88 5.31 -3.92
N ALA A 20 -8.06 4.71 -3.97
CA ALA A 20 -9.16 5.15 -4.82
C ALA A 20 -9.60 6.62 -4.57
N GLY A 21 -9.57 7.07 -3.30
CA GLY A 21 -9.90 8.44 -2.92
C GLY A 21 -8.76 9.44 -3.02
N HIS A 22 -7.61 9.07 -3.61
CA HIS A 22 -6.46 9.97 -3.70
C HIS A 22 -6.73 11.10 -4.72
N PRO A 23 -6.42 12.38 -4.41
CA PRO A 23 -6.67 13.52 -5.32
C PRO A 23 -6.10 13.34 -6.73
N ALA A 24 -4.91 12.73 -6.85
CA ALA A 24 -4.32 12.44 -8.16
C ALA A 24 -5.19 11.57 -9.10
N ARG A 25 -6.21 10.85 -8.58
CA ARG A 25 -7.18 10.09 -9.39
C ARG A 25 -8.38 10.93 -9.82
N ASP A 26 -8.51 12.18 -9.36
CA ASP A 26 -9.59 13.07 -9.76
C ASP A 26 -9.46 13.46 -11.25
N MET A 27 -10.60 13.70 -11.91
CA MET A 27 -10.64 14.16 -13.30
C MET A 27 -10.03 15.57 -13.47
N GLN A 28 -9.86 16.33 -12.39
CA GLN A 28 -9.13 17.59 -12.39
C GLN A 28 -7.63 17.41 -12.62
N ASP A 29 -7.05 16.26 -12.26
CA ASP A 29 -5.60 16.01 -12.38
C ASP A 29 -5.26 14.97 -13.47
N THR A 30 -6.20 14.08 -13.79
CA THR A 30 -5.99 12.94 -14.71
C THR A 30 -6.98 12.92 -15.86
N PHE A 31 -6.48 12.67 -17.08
CA PHE A 31 -7.33 12.42 -18.25
C PHE A 31 -7.86 10.99 -18.26
N TYR A 32 -9.18 10.85 -18.31
CA TYR A 32 -9.90 9.58 -18.40
C TYR A 32 -10.55 9.38 -19.77
N PHE A 33 -10.58 8.13 -20.23
CA PHE A 33 -11.37 7.68 -21.37
C PHE A 33 -12.71 7.10 -20.91
N GLU A 34 -13.67 7.02 -21.84
CA GLU A 34 -14.86 6.20 -21.66
C GLU A 34 -14.46 4.74 -21.40
N GLY A 35 -14.91 4.16 -20.28
CA GLY A 35 -14.51 2.82 -19.83
C GLY A 35 -13.48 2.81 -18.69
N GLY A 36 -12.92 3.96 -18.32
CA GLY A 36 -12.12 4.12 -17.10
C GLY A 36 -10.61 3.96 -17.27
N ASP A 37 -10.11 3.70 -18.47
CA ASP A 37 -8.67 3.82 -18.77
C ASP A 37 -8.23 5.29 -18.71
N VAL A 38 -6.92 5.50 -18.51
CA VAL A 38 -6.33 6.84 -18.35
C VAL A 38 -5.20 7.09 -19.33
N LEU A 39 -4.93 8.35 -19.65
CA LEU A 39 -3.59 8.70 -20.11
C LEU A 39 -2.64 8.65 -18.92
N ARG A 40 -1.55 7.89 -19.04
CA ARG A 40 -0.62 7.70 -17.91
C ARG A 40 -0.09 9.03 -17.37
N THR A 41 -0.10 9.18 -16.06
CA THR A 41 0.33 10.42 -15.39
C THR A 41 1.82 10.43 -15.05
N GLN A 42 2.46 9.27 -15.15
CA GLN A 42 3.84 9.02 -14.75
C GLN A 42 4.39 7.80 -15.51
N THR A 43 5.72 7.66 -15.60
CA THR A 43 6.34 6.48 -16.25
C THR A 43 6.56 5.32 -15.28
N SER A 44 6.14 5.47 -14.02
CA SER A 44 6.13 4.40 -13.02
C SER A 44 5.35 3.16 -13.45
N THR A 45 4.38 3.28 -14.38
CA THR A 45 3.68 2.12 -14.94
C THR A 45 4.63 1.14 -15.64
N LEU A 46 5.68 1.66 -16.27
CA LEU A 46 6.74 0.85 -16.89
C LEU A 46 7.51 0.06 -15.83
N GLN A 47 7.64 0.59 -14.62
CA GLN A 47 8.32 -0.07 -13.52
C GLN A 47 7.52 -1.25 -12.98
N ILE A 48 6.21 -1.08 -12.81
CA ILE A 48 5.30 -2.17 -12.43
C ILE A 48 5.38 -3.30 -13.46
N ARG A 49 5.23 -2.97 -14.75
CA ARG A 49 5.32 -3.96 -15.84
C ARG A 49 6.69 -4.65 -15.90
N ALA A 50 7.77 -3.93 -15.65
CA ALA A 50 9.10 -4.53 -15.56
C ALA A 50 9.20 -5.50 -14.39
N MET A 51 8.64 -5.16 -13.22
CA MET A 51 8.63 -6.05 -12.06
C MET A 51 7.76 -7.30 -12.30
N GLU A 52 6.73 -7.25 -13.14
CA GLU A 52 5.96 -8.45 -13.50
C GLU A 52 6.74 -9.41 -14.39
N ILE A 53 7.60 -8.88 -15.28
CA ILE A 53 8.35 -9.67 -16.26
C ILE A 53 9.67 -10.18 -15.68
N TYR A 54 10.36 -9.35 -14.89
CA TYR A 54 11.72 -9.59 -14.44
C TYR A 54 11.80 -9.76 -12.92
N LYS A 55 12.60 -10.73 -12.46
CA LYS A 55 12.97 -10.87 -11.05
C LYS A 55 14.19 -10.02 -10.70
N PRO A 56 14.41 -9.66 -9.42
CA PRO A 56 15.66 -9.05 -8.98
C PRO A 56 16.89 -9.92 -9.33
N PRO A 57 18.06 -9.33 -9.61
CA PRO A 57 18.35 -7.90 -9.63
C PRO A 57 17.71 -7.19 -10.84
N LEU A 58 16.91 -6.16 -10.57
CA LEU A 58 16.20 -5.38 -11.58
C LEU A 58 16.74 -3.95 -11.58
N ARG A 59 17.15 -3.47 -12.75
CA ARG A 59 17.61 -2.09 -12.95
C ARG A 59 17.02 -1.58 -14.26
N ILE A 60 16.16 -0.58 -14.18
CA ILE A 60 15.46 -0.05 -15.35
C ILE A 60 15.42 1.46 -15.33
N ILE A 61 15.35 2.01 -16.54
CA ILE A 61 15.01 3.40 -16.80
C ILE A 61 13.81 3.39 -17.76
N GLY A 62 12.77 4.13 -17.39
CA GLY A 62 11.54 4.32 -18.16
C GLY A 62 11.39 5.77 -18.59
N PRO A 63 11.99 6.19 -19.71
CA PRO A 63 11.70 7.48 -20.31
C PRO A 63 10.38 7.41 -21.08
N GLY A 64 9.59 8.48 -21.08
CA GLY A 64 8.36 8.50 -21.84
C GLY A 64 7.54 9.78 -21.71
N LYS A 65 6.56 9.93 -22.60
CA LYS A 65 5.53 10.96 -22.48
C LYS A 65 4.56 10.62 -21.36
N VAL A 66 4.15 11.62 -20.61
CA VAL A 66 3.15 11.54 -19.54
C VAL A 66 2.21 12.72 -19.65
N PHE A 67 1.02 12.58 -19.05
CA PHE A 67 -0.07 13.51 -19.25
C PHE A 67 -0.66 13.93 -17.89
N ARG A 68 -0.97 15.21 -17.75
CA ARG A 68 -1.69 15.75 -16.59
C ARG A 68 -2.76 16.70 -17.05
N ALA A 69 -3.92 16.65 -16.40
CA ALA A 69 -5.07 17.50 -16.71
C ALA A 69 -4.89 18.93 -16.15
N GLU A 70 -3.71 19.51 -16.33
CA GLU A 70 -3.38 20.84 -15.86
C GLU A 70 -3.65 21.91 -16.93
N ARG A 71 -3.95 23.12 -16.48
CA ARG A 71 -4.07 24.28 -17.39
C ARG A 71 -2.70 24.64 -17.93
N ILE A 72 -2.58 24.72 -19.24
CA ILE A 72 -1.34 25.14 -19.90
C ILE A 72 -1.06 26.61 -19.56
N ASP A 73 0.14 26.87 -19.06
CA ASP A 73 0.66 28.20 -18.76
C ASP A 73 2.18 28.28 -18.98
N ALA A 74 2.84 29.32 -18.49
CA ALA A 74 4.28 29.50 -18.68
C ALA A 74 5.16 28.46 -17.95
N THR A 75 4.57 27.70 -17.02
CA THR A 75 5.25 26.74 -16.14
C THR A 75 4.66 25.33 -16.19
N HIS A 76 3.49 25.14 -16.80
CA HIS A 76 2.77 23.87 -16.86
C HIS A 76 2.38 23.52 -18.31
N GLU A 77 2.52 22.24 -18.65
CA GLU A 77 2.14 21.67 -19.95
C GLU A 77 1.38 20.36 -19.71
N CYS A 78 0.33 20.11 -20.48
CA CYS A 78 -0.52 18.93 -20.26
C CYS A 78 0.12 17.62 -20.75
N CYS A 79 1.12 17.72 -21.62
CA CYS A 79 1.89 16.61 -22.16
C CYS A 79 3.39 16.93 -22.10
N PHE A 80 4.12 16.21 -21.26
CA PHE A 80 5.55 16.40 -21.08
C PHE A 80 6.28 15.07 -21.01
N HIS A 81 7.62 15.12 -20.94
CA HIS A 81 8.45 13.92 -20.87
C HIS A 81 9.00 13.76 -19.47
N GLN A 82 8.90 12.55 -18.95
CA GLN A 82 9.45 12.16 -17.67
C GLN A 82 10.39 10.97 -17.86
N ILE A 83 11.42 10.91 -17.02
CA ILE A 83 12.33 9.77 -16.93
C ILE A 83 12.31 9.32 -15.49
N GLU A 84 11.94 8.06 -15.27
CA GLU A 84 12.03 7.44 -13.96
C GLU A 84 12.96 6.24 -13.98
N GLY A 85 13.58 5.97 -12.84
CA GLY A 85 14.48 4.84 -12.65
C GLY A 85 14.05 3.99 -11.46
N LEU A 86 14.19 2.68 -11.59
CA LEU A 86 13.94 1.71 -10.52
C LEU A 86 15.14 0.78 -10.41
N VAL A 87 15.59 0.57 -9.17
CA VAL A 87 16.55 -0.47 -8.80
C VAL A 87 15.94 -1.33 -7.69
N VAL A 88 15.79 -2.62 -7.95
CA VAL A 88 15.40 -3.61 -6.94
C VAL A 88 16.47 -4.69 -6.89
N ASP A 89 17.10 -4.82 -5.73
CA ASP A 89 18.15 -5.80 -5.47
C ASP A 89 18.24 -6.06 -3.96
N LYS A 90 19.03 -7.05 -3.56
CA LYS A 90 19.32 -7.29 -2.14
C LYS A 90 20.18 -6.15 -1.59
N ASN A 91 19.91 -5.74 -0.34
CA ASN A 91 20.69 -4.75 0.41
C ASN A 91 20.78 -3.35 -0.25
N ILE A 92 19.74 -2.92 -0.97
CA ILE A 92 19.63 -1.54 -1.46
C ILE A 92 19.15 -0.63 -0.33
N SER A 93 19.84 0.50 -0.15
CA SER A 93 19.56 1.48 0.91
C SER A 93 19.50 2.91 0.37
N VAL A 94 19.05 3.85 1.19
CA VAL A 94 19.07 5.29 0.88
C VAL A 94 20.48 5.78 0.56
N ALA A 95 21.53 5.18 1.13
CA ALA A 95 22.91 5.53 0.80
C ALA A 95 23.24 5.25 -0.67
N ASN A 96 22.73 4.14 -1.23
CA ASN A 96 22.88 3.82 -2.65
C ASN A 96 22.13 4.84 -3.53
N LEU A 97 20.92 5.23 -3.11
CA LEU A 97 20.12 6.24 -3.79
C LEU A 97 20.84 7.59 -3.84
N ILE A 98 21.32 8.08 -2.69
CA ILE A 98 22.09 9.33 -2.60
C ILE A 98 23.31 9.29 -3.51
N TYR A 99 24.08 8.20 -3.45
CA TYR A 99 25.28 8.04 -4.27
C TYR A 99 24.94 8.08 -5.77
N PHE A 100 23.95 7.29 -6.20
CA PHE A 100 23.54 7.23 -7.60
C PHE A 100 23.04 8.59 -8.09
N THR A 101 22.18 9.26 -7.32
CA THR A 101 21.65 10.59 -7.66
C THR A 101 22.77 11.62 -7.81
N ARG A 102 23.77 11.63 -6.90
CA ARG A 102 24.93 12.53 -7.03
C ARG A 102 25.72 12.29 -8.31
N ILE A 103 26.02 11.03 -8.63
CA ILE A 103 26.77 10.67 -9.84
C ILE A 103 25.99 11.03 -11.09
N MET A 104 24.71 10.70 -11.12
CA MET A 104 23.82 10.97 -12.25
C MET A 104 23.71 12.47 -12.52
N LEU A 105 23.39 13.28 -11.50
CA LEU A 105 23.25 14.73 -11.65
C LEU A 105 24.59 15.39 -12.01
N SER A 106 25.69 14.97 -11.39
CA SER A 106 27.02 15.50 -11.74
C SER A 106 27.41 15.20 -13.19
N GLY A 107 27.03 14.02 -13.70
CA GLY A 107 27.21 13.65 -15.10
C GLY A 107 26.36 14.48 -16.06
N ILE A 108 25.07 14.71 -15.72
CA ILE A 108 24.14 15.52 -16.53
C ILE A 108 24.60 16.98 -16.59
N PHE A 109 24.89 17.58 -15.44
CA PHE A 109 25.27 19.00 -15.37
C PHE A 109 26.76 19.24 -15.67
N LYS A 110 27.55 18.19 -15.84
CA LYS A 110 29.01 18.24 -16.10
C LYS A 110 29.77 19.08 -15.08
N GLN A 111 29.36 19.03 -13.82
CA GLN A 111 29.97 19.73 -12.70
C GLN A 111 29.78 18.95 -11.41
N ASP A 112 30.69 19.12 -10.44
CA ASP A 112 30.48 18.57 -9.11
C ASP A 112 29.27 19.24 -8.47
N THR A 113 28.29 18.42 -8.08
CA THR A 113 26.97 18.88 -7.71
C THR A 113 26.71 18.55 -6.25
N GLU A 114 26.54 19.60 -5.45
CA GLU A 114 26.06 19.48 -4.08
C GLU A 114 24.54 19.28 -4.10
N ILE A 115 24.08 18.18 -3.50
CA ILE A 115 22.66 17.87 -3.35
C ILE A 115 22.28 17.84 -1.88
N ARG A 116 21.01 18.12 -1.59
CA ARG A 116 20.37 17.80 -0.31
C ARG A 116 19.05 17.08 -0.55
N LEU A 117 18.68 16.25 0.41
CA LEU A 117 17.39 15.56 0.41
C LEU A 117 16.51 16.25 1.46
N ARG A 118 15.31 16.67 1.07
CA ARG A 118 14.25 17.03 2.02
C ARG A 118 13.24 15.90 2.11
N PRO A 119 12.67 15.61 3.29
CA PRO A 119 11.54 14.70 3.38
C PRO A 119 10.42 15.13 2.43
N GLY A 120 9.90 14.18 1.66
CA GLY A 120 8.79 14.36 0.74
C GLY A 120 7.88 13.14 0.80
N TYR A 121 6.62 13.30 0.41
CA TYR A 121 5.65 12.21 0.45
C TYR A 121 5.24 11.81 -0.98
N PHE A 122 5.44 10.55 -1.31
CA PHE A 122 4.91 9.94 -2.53
C PHE A 122 4.36 8.55 -2.20
N PRO A 123 3.11 8.21 -2.58
CA PRO A 123 2.48 6.95 -2.14
C PRO A 123 3.27 5.67 -2.48
N PHE A 124 4.08 5.71 -3.53
CA PHE A 124 4.86 4.58 -4.04
C PHE A 124 6.27 4.44 -3.42
N VAL A 125 6.68 5.31 -2.49
CA VAL A 125 7.96 5.20 -1.77
C VAL A 125 7.80 5.41 -0.26
N GLU A 126 8.66 4.80 0.55
CA GLU A 126 8.83 5.08 1.98
C GLU A 126 10.22 4.62 2.46
N PRO A 127 11.11 5.53 2.94
CA PRO A 127 10.94 6.98 3.00
C PRO A 127 11.01 7.66 1.62
N GLY A 128 10.28 8.76 1.47
CA GLY A 128 10.30 9.65 0.30
C GLY A 128 11.13 10.92 0.51
N PHE A 129 11.72 11.41 -0.58
CA PHE A 129 12.59 12.58 -0.58
C PHE A 129 12.39 13.44 -1.82
N GLU A 130 12.51 14.75 -1.64
CA GLU A 130 12.75 15.71 -2.71
C GLU A 130 14.26 16.00 -2.78
N VAL A 131 14.81 15.91 -3.99
CA VAL A 131 16.22 16.19 -4.27
C VAL A 131 16.35 17.62 -4.73
N GLU A 132 17.12 18.39 -3.98
CA GLU A 132 17.47 19.75 -4.32
C GLU A 132 18.96 19.89 -4.62
N LEU A 133 19.25 20.71 -5.63
CA LEU A 133 20.58 21.01 -6.14
C LEU A 133 21.00 22.39 -5.70
N ALA A 134 22.25 22.53 -5.23
CA ALA A 134 22.81 23.83 -4.88
C ALA A 134 22.79 24.77 -6.10
N CYS A 135 22.16 25.93 -5.96
CA CYS A 135 21.96 26.84 -7.10
C CYS A 135 23.30 27.31 -7.67
N SER A 136 23.66 26.82 -8.85
CA SER A 136 24.93 27.14 -9.54
C SER A 136 25.03 28.61 -9.94
N PHE A 137 23.89 29.27 -10.17
CA PHE A 137 23.86 30.68 -10.60
C PHE A 137 24.25 31.66 -9.50
N CYS A 138 23.86 31.38 -8.25
CA CYS A 138 24.12 32.28 -7.12
C CYS A 138 25.09 31.70 -6.09
N LYS A 139 25.57 30.47 -6.29
CA LYS A 139 26.43 29.75 -5.34
C LYS A 139 25.83 29.74 -3.93
N LYS A 140 24.55 29.36 -3.84
CA LYS A 140 23.73 29.32 -2.62
C LYS A 140 23.48 30.68 -1.92
N LYS A 141 23.85 31.82 -2.52
CA LYS A 141 23.56 33.16 -1.95
C LYS A 141 22.07 33.57 -2.02
N GLY A 142 21.28 32.87 -2.81
CA GLY A 142 19.89 33.22 -3.12
C GLY A 142 19.78 34.15 -4.32
N CYS A 143 18.94 33.79 -5.29
CA CYS A 143 18.57 34.63 -6.43
C CYS A 143 17.16 34.30 -6.90
N ARG A 144 16.66 35.04 -7.90
CA ARG A 144 15.32 34.83 -8.47
C ARG A 144 15.09 33.39 -8.97
N ILE A 145 16.12 32.74 -9.51
CA ILE A 145 16.03 31.38 -10.08
C ILE A 145 15.69 30.35 -8.99
N CYS A 146 16.41 30.41 -7.86
CA CYS A 146 16.16 29.52 -6.73
C CYS A 146 15.14 30.10 -5.73
N LYS A 147 14.34 31.10 -6.11
CA LYS A 147 13.39 31.78 -5.21
C LYS A 147 14.03 32.21 -3.88
N HIS A 148 15.28 32.65 -3.94
CA HIS A 148 16.10 33.09 -2.80
C HIS A 148 16.44 32.01 -1.75
N THR A 149 16.18 30.72 -2.01
CA THR A 149 16.52 29.63 -1.06
C THR A 149 18.00 29.20 -1.14
N GLY A 150 18.65 29.46 -2.28
CA GLY A 150 19.97 28.93 -2.59
C GLY A 150 19.96 27.50 -3.17
N TRP A 151 18.78 26.89 -3.29
CA TRP A 151 18.58 25.50 -3.73
C TRP A 151 17.48 25.41 -4.79
N ILE A 152 17.62 24.48 -5.73
CA ILE A 152 16.65 24.26 -6.81
C ILE A 152 16.19 22.81 -6.70
N GLU A 153 14.89 22.60 -6.53
CA GLU A 153 14.27 21.28 -6.61
C GLU A 153 14.38 20.73 -8.04
N ILE A 154 14.83 19.48 -8.17
CA ILE A 154 15.10 18.86 -9.49
C ILE A 154 14.29 17.57 -9.69
N MET A 155 14.08 16.78 -8.64
CA MET A 155 13.36 15.50 -8.74
C MET A 155 12.88 14.99 -7.37
N GLY A 156 11.85 14.16 -7.37
CA GLY A 156 11.51 13.29 -6.25
C GLY A 156 12.25 11.95 -6.33
N CYS A 157 12.48 11.31 -5.18
CA CYS A 157 13.01 9.95 -5.09
C CYS A 157 12.61 9.28 -3.75
N GLY A 158 12.92 8.00 -3.59
CA GLY A 158 12.67 7.31 -2.33
C GLY A 158 12.96 5.82 -2.43
N MET A 159 12.78 5.12 -1.30
CA MET A 159 12.81 3.66 -1.27
C MET A 159 11.45 3.12 -1.67
N VAL A 160 11.36 2.20 -2.62
CA VAL A 160 10.05 1.69 -3.09
C VAL A 160 9.23 1.14 -1.92
N HIS A 161 7.98 1.59 -1.82
CA HIS A 161 7.10 1.24 -0.72
C HIS A 161 6.83 -0.28 -0.72
N PRO A 162 6.83 -0.96 0.44
CA PRO A 162 6.63 -2.41 0.52
C PRO A 162 5.35 -2.89 -0.18
N ASN A 163 4.24 -2.16 -0.10
CA ASN A 163 2.99 -2.50 -0.81
C ASN A 163 3.16 -2.57 -2.33
N VAL A 164 3.95 -1.66 -2.92
CA VAL A 164 4.23 -1.67 -4.36
C VAL A 164 4.99 -2.95 -4.74
N LEU A 165 5.94 -3.37 -3.92
CA LEU A 165 6.66 -4.63 -4.13
C LEU A 165 5.74 -5.84 -3.87
N ARG A 166 4.85 -5.79 -2.87
CA ARG A 166 3.93 -6.88 -2.48
C ARG A 166 2.91 -7.20 -3.56
N ASN A 167 2.55 -6.23 -4.38
CA ASN A 167 1.71 -6.44 -5.55
C ASN A 167 2.35 -7.38 -6.60
N ILE A 168 3.62 -7.78 -6.40
CA ILE A 168 4.36 -8.64 -7.30
C ILE A 168 4.63 -10.03 -6.69
N ASN A 169 4.30 -11.09 -7.45
CA ASN A 169 4.32 -12.48 -6.96
C ASN A 169 5.68 -13.00 -6.47
N TRP A 170 6.80 -12.51 -7.03
CA TRP A 170 8.13 -13.02 -6.67
C TRP A 170 8.70 -12.44 -5.38
N ILE A 171 8.05 -11.43 -4.77
CA ILE A 171 8.58 -10.84 -3.54
C ILE A 171 8.72 -11.86 -2.40
N LYS A 172 7.84 -12.87 -2.36
CA LYS A 172 7.89 -13.98 -1.40
C LYS A 172 9.23 -14.73 -1.44
N ASP A 173 9.93 -14.71 -2.58
CA ASP A 173 11.24 -15.35 -2.75
C ASP A 173 12.39 -14.54 -2.11
N TYR A 174 12.14 -13.26 -1.77
CA TYR A 174 13.15 -12.30 -1.29
C TYR A 174 12.81 -11.68 0.07
N THR A 175 11.53 -11.71 0.45
CA THR A 175 11.09 -11.35 1.79
C THR A 175 10.95 -12.62 2.61
N ASP A 176 12.06 -13.04 3.21
CA ASP A 176 11.96 -13.60 4.55
C ASP A 176 11.54 -12.42 5.43
N ILE A 177 10.25 -12.16 5.59
CA ILE A 177 9.81 -11.45 6.79
C ILE A 177 9.92 -12.55 7.83
N PRO A 178 10.98 -12.57 8.67
CA PRO A 178 10.97 -13.50 9.79
C PRO A 178 9.69 -13.20 10.57
N ALA A 179 9.15 -14.17 11.29
CA ALA A 179 8.20 -13.84 12.35
C ALA A 179 8.97 -13.04 13.42
N VAL A 180 9.22 -11.76 13.16
CA VAL A 180 9.81 -10.80 14.09
C VAL A 180 8.65 -10.12 14.78
N SER A 181 8.76 -9.97 16.08
CA SER A 181 7.76 -9.22 16.82
C SER A 181 7.71 -7.78 16.29
N PRO A 182 6.56 -7.09 16.34
CA PRO A 182 6.47 -5.67 16.00
C PRO A 182 7.51 -4.82 16.73
N LYS A 183 7.88 -5.21 17.96
CA LYS A 183 8.97 -4.62 18.73
C LYS A 183 10.36 -4.82 18.11
N ASP A 184 10.68 -6.02 17.64
CA ASP A 184 11.96 -6.28 16.98
C ASP A 184 12.05 -5.56 15.63
N LEU A 185 10.91 -5.47 14.93
CA LEU A 185 10.81 -4.72 13.69
C LEU A 185 10.95 -3.21 13.93
N SER A 186 10.31 -2.67 14.97
CA SER A 186 10.43 -1.24 15.32
C SER A 186 11.86 -0.88 15.68
N VAL A 187 12.54 -1.69 16.50
CA VAL A 187 13.97 -1.52 16.82
C VAL A 187 14.82 -1.58 15.55
N ALA A 188 14.57 -2.53 14.65
CA ALA A 188 15.33 -2.65 13.41
C ALA A 188 15.12 -1.46 12.45
N VAL A 189 13.90 -0.92 12.39
CA VAL A 189 13.57 0.29 11.61
C VAL A 189 14.21 1.53 12.26
N THR A 190 14.12 1.66 13.59
CA THR A 190 14.78 2.74 14.34
C THR A 190 16.27 2.79 14.13
N LEU A 191 16.93 1.63 14.14
CA LEU A 191 18.37 1.56 13.93
C LEU A 191 18.80 1.84 12.47
N LYS A 192 17.87 1.83 11.50
CA LYS A 192 18.20 1.93 10.07
C LYS A 192 17.63 3.17 9.34
N VAL A 193 16.51 3.73 9.79
CA VAL A 193 15.75 4.74 9.02
C VAL A 193 15.49 6.00 9.85
N CYS A 194 14.70 5.91 10.93
CA CYS A 194 14.27 7.04 11.76
C CYS A 194 13.70 6.55 13.10
N GLU A 195 13.65 7.42 14.12
CA GLU A 195 13.09 7.12 15.44
C GLU A 195 11.59 6.78 15.35
N VAL A 196 11.20 5.66 15.98
CA VAL A 196 9.80 5.22 16.09
C VAL A 196 9.30 5.64 17.47
N GLU A 197 8.40 6.62 17.53
CA GLU A 197 7.91 7.18 18.81
C GLU A 197 6.86 6.27 19.48
N GLU A 198 6.03 5.58 18.70
CA GLU A 198 4.98 4.70 19.19
C GLU A 198 4.71 3.56 18.19
N TYR A 199 4.24 2.41 18.69
CA TYR A 199 3.65 1.37 17.87
C TYR A 199 2.42 0.79 18.58
N GLU A 200 1.39 0.48 17.78
CA GLU A 200 0.16 -0.16 18.25
C GLU A 200 0.08 -1.58 17.64
N GLU A 201 -0.17 -2.58 18.48
CA GLU A 201 -0.39 -3.96 18.02
C GLU A 201 -1.89 -4.21 17.88
N THR A 202 -2.40 -4.07 16.66
CA THR A 202 -3.77 -4.42 16.31
C THR A 202 -3.85 -5.87 15.81
N GLY A 203 -4.93 -6.58 16.13
CA GLY A 203 -5.21 -7.90 15.56
C GLY A 203 -4.54 -9.12 16.22
N LEU A 204 -3.88 -8.99 17.37
CA LEU A 204 -3.37 -10.15 18.14
C LEU A 204 -4.48 -11.18 18.48
N TYR A 205 -5.70 -10.69 18.69
CA TYR A 205 -6.90 -11.50 18.94
C TYR A 205 -7.45 -12.18 17.68
N LEU A 206 -7.05 -11.75 16.48
CA LEU A 206 -7.48 -12.34 15.21
C LEU A 206 -6.76 -13.65 14.88
N LYS A 207 -5.72 -14.02 15.63
CA LYS A 207 -4.97 -15.25 15.38
C LYS A 207 -5.88 -16.49 15.38
N ASP A 208 -6.92 -16.47 16.21
CA ASP A 208 -7.91 -17.53 16.34
C ASP A 208 -9.27 -17.15 15.70
N VAL A 209 -9.28 -16.10 14.88
CA VAL A 209 -10.39 -15.69 14.01
C VAL A 209 -10.06 -16.11 12.58
N ILE A 210 -10.87 -17.00 12.02
CA ILE A 210 -10.64 -17.56 10.69
C ILE A 210 -11.71 -17.07 9.72
N ALA A 211 -11.32 -16.84 8.46
CA ALA A 211 -12.28 -16.59 7.39
C ALA A 211 -12.93 -17.91 6.97
N VAL A 212 -14.25 -17.99 7.04
CA VAL A 212 -15.01 -19.19 6.70
C VAL A 212 -16.11 -18.87 5.70
N ARG A 213 -16.42 -19.84 4.84
CA ARG A 213 -17.52 -19.71 3.88
C ARG A 213 -18.82 -20.21 4.51
N VAL A 214 -19.90 -19.46 4.34
CA VAL A 214 -21.25 -19.89 4.73
C VAL A 214 -21.74 -20.99 3.78
N VAL A 215 -21.94 -22.19 4.32
CA VAL A 215 -22.41 -23.37 3.59
C VAL A 215 -23.93 -23.47 3.62
N SER A 216 -24.54 -23.21 4.77
CA SER A 216 -26.00 -23.24 4.89
C SER A 216 -26.50 -22.27 5.95
N TYR A 217 -27.67 -21.68 5.70
CA TYR A 217 -28.29 -20.71 6.60
C TYR A 217 -29.77 -21.04 6.82
N ALA A 218 -30.16 -21.35 8.05
CA ALA A 218 -31.54 -21.70 8.40
C ALA A 218 -32.05 -20.97 9.64
N LYS A 219 -33.37 -20.80 9.76
CA LYS A 219 -34.00 -20.26 10.98
C LYS A 219 -33.92 -21.28 12.11
N HIS A 220 -33.60 -20.84 13.33
CA HIS A 220 -33.61 -21.71 14.50
C HIS A 220 -35.06 -22.18 14.77
N PRO A 221 -35.31 -23.49 15.00
CA PRO A 221 -36.66 -24.02 15.18
C PRO A 221 -37.39 -23.42 16.39
N ASP A 222 -36.66 -23.18 17.48
CA ASP A 222 -37.21 -22.69 18.75
C ASP A 222 -36.93 -21.18 19.04
N ALA A 223 -36.52 -20.39 18.04
CA ALA A 223 -36.22 -18.97 18.26
C ALA A 223 -36.36 -18.11 16.98
N ASP A 224 -37.10 -17.01 17.08
CA ASP A 224 -37.38 -16.15 15.94
C ASP A 224 -36.20 -15.29 15.47
N LYS A 225 -35.30 -14.94 16.39
CA LYS A 225 -34.15 -14.05 16.16
C LYS A 225 -32.82 -14.78 16.05
N LEU A 226 -32.83 -16.12 16.00
CA LEU A 226 -31.61 -16.92 15.90
C LEU A 226 -31.60 -17.73 14.62
N ARG A 227 -30.39 -17.94 14.12
CA ARG A 227 -30.10 -18.67 12.91
C ARG A 227 -29.11 -19.77 13.19
N LEU A 228 -29.26 -20.86 12.46
CA LEU A 228 -28.36 -21.99 12.41
C LEU A 228 -27.53 -21.86 11.15
N VAL A 229 -26.24 -21.62 11.34
CA VAL A 229 -25.31 -21.38 10.24
C VAL A 229 -24.26 -22.46 10.26
N LYS A 230 -24.08 -23.12 9.12
CA LYS A 230 -22.92 -23.98 8.89
C LYS A 230 -21.91 -23.22 8.08
N VAL A 231 -20.67 -23.24 8.53
CA VAL A 231 -19.56 -22.56 7.89
C VAL A 231 -18.37 -23.52 7.73
N THR A 232 -17.53 -23.31 6.73
CA THR A 232 -16.38 -24.17 6.45
C THR A 232 -15.13 -23.35 6.18
N ASP A 233 -13.99 -23.79 6.71
CA ASP A 233 -12.66 -23.26 6.38
C ASP A 233 -11.99 -24.02 5.22
N GLY A 234 -12.71 -24.98 4.63
CA GLY A 234 -12.21 -25.88 3.58
C GLY A 234 -11.50 -27.14 4.11
N LYS A 235 -11.29 -27.25 5.42
CA LYS A 235 -10.73 -28.45 6.09
C LYS A 235 -11.74 -29.07 7.05
N GLN A 236 -12.50 -28.26 7.77
CA GLN A 236 -13.50 -28.68 8.74
C GLN A 236 -14.74 -27.77 8.68
N ASP A 237 -15.89 -28.37 9.00
CA ASP A 237 -17.15 -27.66 9.09
C ASP A 237 -17.44 -27.30 10.55
N HIS A 238 -18.01 -26.12 10.76
CA HIS A 238 -18.42 -25.60 12.05
C HIS A 238 -19.90 -25.27 12.05
N SER A 239 -20.57 -25.61 13.15
CA SER A 239 -21.97 -25.20 13.38
C SER A 239 -22.01 -24.04 14.37
N VAL A 240 -22.62 -22.93 13.96
CA VAL A 240 -22.70 -21.69 14.75
C VAL A 240 -24.15 -21.24 14.84
N VAL A 241 -24.57 -20.86 16.06
CA VAL A 241 -25.85 -20.21 16.29
C VAL A 241 -25.59 -18.71 16.40
N CYS A 242 -26.13 -17.92 15.48
CA CYS A 242 -25.94 -16.46 15.47
C CYS A 242 -27.27 -15.71 15.32
N GLY A 243 -27.29 -14.45 15.76
CA GLY A 243 -28.45 -13.55 15.59
C GLY A 243 -28.41 -12.72 14.31
N ALA A 244 -27.25 -12.65 13.65
CA ALA A 244 -27.02 -11.84 12.47
C ALA A 244 -27.75 -12.36 11.23
N ASP A 245 -28.24 -11.44 10.41
CA ASP A 245 -28.97 -11.68 9.16
C ASP A 245 -28.43 -10.87 7.97
N ASN A 246 -27.26 -10.24 8.14
CA ASN A 246 -26.57 -9.42 7.13
C ASN A 246 -25.68 -10.21 6.15
N PHE A 247 -25.77 -11.54 6.12
CA PHE A 247 -25.02 -12.40 5.19
C PHE A 247 -25.88 -13.56 4.64
N LYS A 248 -25.45 -14.14 3.52
CA LYS A 248 -26.14 -15.23 2.81
C LYS A 248 -25.20 -16.42 2.53
N GLU A 249 -25.78 -17.52 2.06
CA GLU A 249 -25.01 -18.69 1.64
C GLU A 249 -24.01 -18.32 0.54
N GLY A 250 -22.78 -18.82 0.67
CA GLY A 250 -21.67 -18.51 -0.23
C GLY A 250 -20.77 -17.37 0.23
N ASP A 251 -21.24 -16.49 1.12
CA ASP A 251 -20.44 -15.38 1.65
C ASP A 251 -19.27 -15.87 2.52
N ILE A 252 -18.24 -15.04 2.63
CA ILE A 252 -17.09 -15.28 3.51
C ILE A 252 -17.24 -14.38 4.72
N VAL A 253 -17.28 -14.98 5.91
CA VAL A 253 -17.50 -14.29 7.18
C VAL A 253 -16.39 -14.65 8.18
N PRO A 254 -16.07 -13.77 9.13
CA PRO A 254 -15.09 -14.08 10.17
C PRO A 254 -15.73 -14.93 11.28
N LEU A 255 -15.05 -16.02 11.65
CA LEU A 255 -15.43 -16.91 12.73
C LEU A 255 -14.39 -16.85 13.85
N ALA A 256 -14.77 -16.38 15.02
CA ALA A 256 -14.02 -16.58 16.24
C ALA A 256 -14.24 -18.00 16.75
N THR A 257 -13.15 -18.79 16.77
CA THR A 257 -13.18 -20.18 17.22
C THR A 257 -13.21 -20.29 18.75
N VAL A 258 -13.47 -21.50 19.25
CA VAL A 258 -13.48 -21.74 20.70
C VAL A 258 -12.08 -21.53 21.28
N GLY A 259 -11.99 -20.70 22.32
CA GLY A 259 -10.71 -20.30 22.93
C GLY A 259 -10.30 -18.88 22.58
N THR A 260 -10.81 -18.32 21.47
CA THR A 260 -10.56 -16.94 21.06
C THR A 260 -10.99 -15.96 22.15
N SER A 261 -10.15 -14.96 22.40
CA SER A 261 -10.45 -13.84 23.29
C SER A 261 -10.61 -12.59 22.45
N LEU A 262 -11.84 -12.11 22.31
CA LEU A 262 -12.18 -10.93 21.53
C LEU A 262 -11.92 -9.63 22.33
N PRO A 263 -11.80 -8.48 21.63
CA PRO A 263 -11.83 -7.15 22.26
C PRO A 263 -12.95 -7.03 23.31
N GLY A 264 -12.68 -6.36 24.43
CA GLY A 264 -13.61 -6.28 25.56
C GLY A 264 -13.61 -7.48 26.52
N GLY A 265 -12.75 -8.48 26.29
CA GLY A 265 -12.51 -9.58 27.23
C GLY A 265 -13.50 -10.76 27.09
N LEU A 266 -14.31 -10.78 26.03
CA LEU A 266 -15.22 -11.88 25.73
C LEU A 266 -14.43 -13.10 25.26
N LYS A 267 -14.55 -14.22 25.99
CA LYS A 267 -13.89 -15.48 25.64
C LYS A 267 -14.88 -16.46 25.03
N ILE A 268 -14.62 -16.87 23.79
CA ILE A 268 -15.49 -17.79 23.05
C ILE A 268 -15.38 -19.19 23.61
N LYS A 269 -16.52 -19.78 23.94
CA LYS A 269 -16.66 -21.14 24.47
C LYS A 269 -17.76 -21.87 23.72
N LYS A 270 -17.65 -23.20 23.63
CA LYS A 270 -18.78 -24.03 23.23
C LYS A 270 -19.95 -23.76 24.18
N SER A 271 -21.10 -23.42 23.62
CA SER A 271 -22.30 -23.12 24.39
C SER A 271 -23.52 -23.78 23.76
N LYS A 272 -24.46 -24.20 24.60
CA LYS A 272 -25.78 -24.69 24.15
C LYS A 272 -26.75 -23.53 24.13
N ILE A 273 -27.12 -23.08 22.94
CA ILE A 273 -28.09 -22.03 22.73
C ILE A 273 -29.38 -22.71 22.30
N ARG A 274 -30.41 -22.64 23.16
CA ARG A 274 -31.74 -23.22 22.91
C ARG A 274 -31.71 -24.71 22.49
N GLY A 275 -30.79 -25.46 23.08
CA GLY A 275 -30.65 -26.91 22.86
C GLY A 275 -29.67 -27.31 21.75
N ILE A 276 -29.19 -26.36 20.93
CA ILE A 276 -28.23 -26.60 19.86
C ILE A 276 -26.85 -26.09 20.27
N GLU A 277 -25.81 -26.86 19.97
CA GLU A 277 -24.42 -26.47 20.25
C GLU A 277 -23.91 -25.47 19.22
N SER A 278 -23.32 -24.37 19.70
CA SER A 278 -22.57 -23.40 18.89
C SER A 278 -21.07 -23.61 19.13
N GLU A 279 -20.32 -23.80 18.05
CA GLU A 279 -18.88 -24.11 18.05
C GLU A 279 -18.00 -22.87 17.82
N GLY A 280 -18.57 -21.68 17.95
CA GLY A 280 -17.87 -20.42 17.79
C GLY A 280 -18.86 -19.26 17.74
N MET A 281 -18.37 -18.13 17.25
CA MET A 281 -19.15 -16.91 17.05
C MET A 281 -18.76 -16.27 15.73
N LEU A 282 -19.74 -15.99 14.89
CA LEU A 282 -19.53 -15.12 13.73
C LEU A 282 -19.42 -13.69 14.23
N CYS A 283 -18.41 -12.97 13.77
CA CYS A 283 -18.08 -11.64 14.29
C CYS A 283 -18.47 -10.54 13.31
N ALA A 284 -18.93 -9.41 13.84
CA ALA A 284 -19.02 -8.15 13.12
C ALA A 284 -17.75 -7.30 13.30
N GLU A 285 -17.61 -6.22 12.54
CA GLU A 285 -16.42 -5.36 12.56
C GLU A 285 -16.13 -4.77 13.95
N ASP A 286 -17.17 -4.38 14.69
CA ASP A 286 -17.10 -3.88 16.06
C ASP A 286 -16.63 -4.92 17.07
N GLU A 287 -17.10 -6.15 16.93
CA GLU A 287 -16.69 -7.28 17.75
C GLU A 287 -15.24 -7.68 17.49
N LEU A 288 -14.70 -7.32 16.32
CA LEU A 288 -13.29 -7.46 15.96
C LEU A 288 -12.48 -6.18 16.27
N GLY A 289 -13.10 -5.14 16.83
CA GLY A 289 -12.42 -3.89 17.15
C GLY A 289 -11.90 -3.14 15.93
N PHE A 290 -12.51 -3.34 14.76
CA PHE A 290 -12.15 -2.65 13.52
C PHE A 290 -12.95 -1.36 13.30
N SER A 291 -14.18 -1.27 13.81
CA SER A 291 -15.00 -0.06 13.73
C SER A 291 -15.97 0.03 14.91
N ASP A 292 -16.58 1.20 15.13
CA ASP A 292 -17.71 1.35 16.09
C ASP A 292 -19.07 1.04 15.43
N ASP A 293 -19.07 0.52 14.19
CA ASP A 293 -20.27 0.26 13.41
C ASP A 293 -20.74 -1.19 13.59
N HIS A 294 -21.99 -1.34 14.05
CA HIS A 294 -22.67 -2.63 14.22
C HIS A 294 -23.31 -3.16 12.93
N SER A 295 -23.16 -2.45 11.80
CA SER A 295 -23.83 -2.81 10.53
C SER A 295 -23.29 -4.09 9.88
N GLY A 296 -22.04 -4.46 10.24
CA GLY A 296 -21.40 -5.75 9.98
C GLY A 296 -21.03 -6.03 8.53
#